data_AF-A0AAX0M4C3-F1
#
_entry.id   AF-A0AAX0M4C3-F1
#
_cell.length_a   1.000
_cell.length_b   1.000
_cell.length_c   1.000
_cell.angle_alpha   90.00
_cell.angle_beta   90.00
_cell.angle_gamma   90.00
#
_symmetry.space_group_name_H-M   'P 1'
#
loop_
_entity.id
_entity.type
_entity.pdbx_description
1 polymer ?
#
loop_
_entity_poly.entity_id
_entity_poly.type
_entity_poly.pdbx_seq_one_letter_code
_entity_poly.pdbx_strand_id
1 'polypeptide(L)'
;MKESVELGFLVVDKYRAENVFFSSFLVPNNHIGAAEYLAWVAYPKDKKHRAKFRNAMLNAAINDYCKRRSVSKYEKIRLLNQHGISKDMIWRDIDIAITGGTEKVGGGTKKLIDRLHAYHVFRAYDKSLENEANLSFGTVLEKISRAYESEYLKSSDIESRINSFKRIFRQSRPVLHLTWGMVDSFISKGWANENGQLCYGVKPAILDPSWLPEALEKSKMILGLQLVENFQGKSHKKNLRDHKFDAKEIIDIDLLCK
;
A
#
# COMPACT_ATOMS: atom_id res chain seq x y z
N MET A 1 9.84 16.28 17.92
CA MET A 1 8.89 15.42 17.17
C MET A 1 7.81 16.24 16.48
N LYS A 2 7.09 17.15 17.16
CA LYS A 2 6.04 17.99 16.52
C LYS A 2 6.56 18.89 15.39
N GLU A 3 7.65 19.63 15.62
CA GLU A 3 8.23 20.53 14.59
C GLU A 3 8.68 19.77 13.33
N SER A 4 9.26 18.57 13.48
CA SER A 4 9.69 17.73 12.35
C SER A 4 8.50 17.20 11.54
N VAL A 5 7.38 16.91 12.20
CA VAL A 5 6.13 16.47 11.55
C VAL A 5 5.49 17.63 10.80
N GLU A 6 5.41 18.82 11.40
CA GLU A 6 4.90 20.04 10.75
C GLU A 6 5.73 20.40 9.53
N LEU A 7 7.07 20.40 9.65
CA LEU A 7 7.97 20.57 8.51
C LEU A 7 7.72 19.50 7.44
N GLY A 8 7.56 18.23 7.84
CA GLY A 8 7.26 17.13 6.93
C GLY A 8 6.00 17.39 6.11
N PHE A 9 4.91 17.83 6.73
CA PHE A 9 3.68 18.18 6.03
C PHE A 9 3.86 19.33 5.05
N LEU A 10 4.54 20.40 5.45
CA LEU A 10 4.84 21.54 4.58
C LEU A 10 5.67 21.11 3.35
N VAL A 11 6.62 20.20 3.54
CA VAL A 11 7.43 19.68 2.42
C VAL A 11 6.60 18.84 1.47
N VAL A 12 5.67 18.01 1.97
CA VAL A 12 4.73 17.27 1.10
C VAL A 12 3.89 18.24 0.27
N ASP A 13 3.31 19.26 0.91
CA ASP A 13 2.45 20.22 0.23
C ASP A 13 3.21 21.04 -0.82
N LYS A 14 4.47 21.41 -0.53
CA LYS A 14 5.36 22.02 -1.52
C LYS A 14 5.60 21.10 -2.72
N TYR A 15 5.92 19.83 -2.49
CA TYR A 15 6.21 18.86 -3.56
C TYR A 15 4.97 18.58 -4.42
N ARG A 16 3.78 18.60 -3.83
CA ARG A 16 2.50 18.56 -4.56
C ARG A 16 2.35 19.78 -5.46
N ALA A 17 2.52 20.99 -4.91
CA ALA A 17 2.38 22.24 -5.65
C ALA A 17 3.37 22.34 -6.83
N GLU A 18 4.58 21.81 -6.66
CA GLU A 18 5.63 21.76 -7.67
C GLU A 18 5.51 20.56 -8.64
N ASN A 19 4.50 19.70 -8.49
CA ASN A 19 4.29 18.47 -9.29
C ASN A 19 5.53 17.56 -9.33
N VAL A 20 6.22 17.40 -8.20
CA VAL A 20 7.46 16.61 -8.13
C VAL A 20 7.19 15.09 -8.12
N PHE A 21 6.08 14.68 -7.49
CA PHE A 21 5.72 13.27 -7.39
C PHE A 21 5.36 12.65 -8.74
N PHE A 22 5.50 11.33 -8.87
CA PHE A 22 5.11 10.61 -10.09
C PHE A 22 3.63 10.81 -10.41
N SER A 23 2.80 10.76 -9.37
CA SER A 23 1.36 10.96 -9.44
C SER A 23 0.86 11.47 -8.10
N SER A 24 -0.05 12.44 -8.13
CA SER A 24 -0.77 12.93 -6.96
C SER A 24 -2.25 13.01 -7.31
N PHE A 25 -3.14 12.49 -6.47
CA PHE A 25 -4.58 12.57 -6.72
C PHE A 25 -5.41 12.49 -5.45
N LEU A 26 -6.65 12.94 -5.55
CA LEU A 26 -7.60 12.99 -4.46
C LEU A 26 -8.55 11.80 -4.51
N VAL A 27 -8.89 11.24 -3.34
CA VAL A 27 -9.87 10.17 -3.19
C VAL A 27 -11.02 10.56 -2.25
N PRO A 28 -12.27 10.16 -2.52
CA PRO A 28 -13.38 10.46 -1.62
C PRO A 28 -13.30 9.60 -0.34
N ASN A 29 -13.78 10.14 0.79
CA ASN A 29 -13.87 9.38 2.05
C ASN A 29 -15.06 8.40 2.06
N ASN A 30 -15.00 7.36 1.23
CA ASN A 30 -16.02 6.30 1.13
C ASN A 30 -15.42 5.01 0.55
N HIS A 31 -16.26 4.02 0.24
CA HIS A 31 -15.83 2.74 -0.34
C HIS A 31 -15.04 2.89 -1.65
N ILE A 32 -15.32 3.92 -2.45
CA ILE A 32 -14.58 4.20 -3.69
C ILE A 32 -13.15 4.60 -3.35
N GLY A 33 -12.95 5.53 -2.41
CA GLY A 33 -11.61 5.95 -2.01
C GLY A 33 -10.82 4.83 -1.35
N ALA A 34 -11.47 4.01 -0.52
CA ALA A 34 -10.82 2.83 0.07
C ALA A 34 -10.35 1.83 -1.01
N ALA A 35 -11.20 1.57 -2.01
CA ALA A 35 -10.85 0.69 -3.13
C ALA A 35 -9.74 1.29 -4.02
N GLU A 36 -9.78 2.59 -4.32
CA GLU A 36 -8.70 3.29 -5.05
C GLU A 36 -7.39 3.20 -4.29
N TYR A 37 -7.39 3.54 -3.00
CA TYR A 37 -6.21 3.49 -2.15
C TYR A 37 -5.54 2.11 -2.19
N LEU A 38 -6.31 1.05 -1.89
CA LEU A 38 -5.80 -0.32 -1.90
C LEU A 38 -5.31 -0.74 -3.29
N ALA A 39 -5.97 -0.29 -4.35
CA ALA A 39 -5.57 -0.61 -5.71
C ALA A 39 -4.26 0.06 -6.13
N TRP A 40 -4.03 1.30 -5.71
CA TRP A 40 -2.76 1.99 -5.93
C TRP A 40 -1.61 1.41 -5.11
N VAL A 41 -1.86 0.99 -3.87
CA VAL A 41 -0.88 0.26 -3.06
C VAL A 41 -0.49 -1.06 -3.73
N ALA A 42 -1.47 -1.84 -4.19
CA ALA A 42 -1.20 -3.11 -4.87
C ALA A 42 -0.47 -2.90 -6.21
N TYR A 43 -0.98 -2.01 -7.05
CA TYR A 43 -0.58 -1.82 -8.45
C TYR A 43 -0.19 -0.37 -8.76
N PRO A 44 0.96 0.11 -8.23
CA PRO A 44 1.40 1.49 -8.43
C PRO A 44 1.63 1.85 -9.91
N LYS A 45 2.14 0.90 -10.69
CA LYS A 45 2.56 1.13 -12.09
C LYS A 45 1.66 0.45 -13.13
N ASP A 46 0.78 -0.46 -12.72
CA ASP A 46 -0.03 -1.27 -13.64
C ASP A 46 -1.48 -0.80 -13.67
N LYS A 47 -1.80 0.10 -14.62
CA LYS A 47 -3.13 0.70 -14.74
C LYS A 47 -4.24 -0.33 -14.97
N LYS A 48 -3.96 -1.39 -15.75
CA LYS A 48 -4.97 -2.41 -16.11
C LYS A 48 -5.32 -3.26 -14.90
N HIS A 49 -4.30 -3.79 -14.21
CA HIS A 49 -4.53 -4.60 -13.02
C HIS A 49 -5.07 -3.76 -11.86
N ARG A 50 -4.63 -2.50 -11.72
CA ARG A 50 -5.19 -1.55 -10.75
C ARG A 50 -6.69 -1.37 -10.93
N ALA A 51 -7.14 -1.06 -12.15
CA ALA A 51 -8.57 -0.89 -12.44
C ALA A 51 -9.35 -2.20 -12.21
N LYS A 52 -8.81 -3.35 -12.65
CA LYS A 52 -9.44 -4.66 -12.43
C LYS A 52 -9.61 -4.96 -10.93
N PHE A 53 -8.57 -4.72 -10.13
CA PHE A 53 -8.60 -4.98 -8.69
C PHE A 53 -9.53 -4.03 -7.94
N ARG A 54 -9.48 -2.72 -8.23
CA ARG A 54 -10.45 -1.72 -7.73
C ARG A 54 -11.89 -2.15 -8.00
N ASN A 55 -12.19 -2.49 -9.25
CA ASN A 55 -13.55 -2.88 -9.65
C ASN A 55 -13.99 -4.18 -8.98
N ALA A 56 -13.09 -5.16 -8.82
CA ALA A 56 -13.38 -6.41 -8.12
C ALA A 56 -13.74 -6.18 -6.64
N MET A 57 -12.99 -5.31 -5.95
CA MET A 57 -13.27 -4.94 -4.55
C MET A 57 -14.66 -4.29 -4.40
N LEU A 58 -14.98 -3.33 -5.26
CA LEU A 58 -16.29 -2.65 -5.23
C LEU A 58 -17.43 -3.60 -5.61
N ASN A 59 -17.25 -4.46 -6.63
CA ASN A 59 -18.24 -5.50 -6.97
C ASN A 59 -18.48 -6.44 -5.78
N ALA A 60 -17.42 -6.88 -5.10
CA ALA A 60 -17.56 -7.76 -3.93
C ALA A 60 -18.36 -7.10 -2.80
N ALA A 61 -18.09 -5.82 -2.51
CA ALA A 61 -18.83 -5.06 -1.50
C ALA A 61 -20.31 -4.88 -1.87
N ILE A 62 -20.59 -4.52 -3.14
CA ILE A 62 -21.96 -4.34 -3.64
C ILE A 62 -22.72 -5.67 -3.63
N ASN A 63 -22.07 -6.77 -4.01
CA ASN A 63 -22.66 -8.11 -3.96
C ASN A 63 -23.06 -8.51 -2.53
N ASP A 64 -22.17 -8.27 -1.57
CA ASP A 64 -22.43 -8.56 -0.16
C ASP A 64 -23.58 -7.69 0.38
N TYR A 65 -23.57 -6.39 0.07
CA TYR A 65 -24.66 -5.47 0.42
C TYR A 65 -26.01 -5.91 -0.17
N CYS A 66 -26.06 -6.18 -1.47
CA CYS A 66 -27.30 -6.56 -2.16
C CYS A 66 -27.85 -7.88 -1.63
N LYS A 67 -26.97 -8.84 -1.32
CA LYS A 67 -27.35 -10.14 -0.71
C LYS A 67 -27.94 -9.95 0.68
N ARG A 68 -27.35 -9.11 1.52
CA ARG A 68 -27.84 -8.87 2.90
C ARG A 68 -29.16 -8.10 2.94
N ARG A 69 -29.38 -7.21 1.96
CA ARG A 69 -30.54 -6.31 1.90
C ARG A 69 -31.63 -6.76 0.93
N SER A 70 -31.50 -7.95 0.31
CA SER A 70 -32.42 -8.48 -0.70
C SER A 70 -32.70 -7.48 -1.84
N VAL A 71 -31.67 -6.75 -2.27
CA VAL A 71 -31.77 -5.70 -3.29
C VAL A 71 -32.04 -6.34 -4.66
N SER A 72 -32.92 -5.73 -5.45
CA SER A 72 -33.27 -6.25 -6.77
C SER A 72 -32.08 -6.20 -7.75
N LYS A 73 -32.11 -7.05 -8.78
CA LYS A 73 -31.08 -7.06 -9.84
C LYS A 73 -30.95 -5.69 -10.54
N TYR A 74 -32.07 -5.00 -10.74
CA TYR A 74 -32.09 -3.66 -11.36
C TYR A 74 -31.35 -2.64 -10.48
N GLU A 75 -31.67 -2.59 -9.19
CA GLU A 75 -31.01 -1.67 -8.25
C GLU A 75 -29.52 -1.99 -8.07
N LYS A 76 -29.15 -3.27 -8.07
CA LYS A 76 -27.74 -3.68 -8.09
C LYS A 76 -26.99 -3.09 -9.29
N ILE A 77 -27.55 -3.22 -10.50
CA ILE A 77 -26.94 -2.65 -11.72
C ILE A 77 -26.83 -1.12 -11.61
N ARG A 78 -27.85 -0.46 -11.07
CA ARG A 78 -27.82 0.98 -10.82
C ARG A 78 -26.69 1.38 -9.88
N LEU A 79 -26.50 0.65 -8.76
CA LEU A 79 -25.41 0.87 -7.82
C LEU A 79 -24.04 0.68 -8.48
N LEU A 80 -23.86 -0.39 -9.27
CA LEU A 80 -22.62 -0.64 -10.00
C LEU A 80 -22.27 0.54 -10.94
N ASN A 81 -23.26 1.02 -11.71
CA ASN A 81 -23.08 2.15 -12.61
C ASN A 81 -22.73 3.45 -11.86
N GLN A 82 -23.36 3.72 -10.71
CA GLN A 82 -23.04 4.87 -9.86
C GLN A 82 -21.59 4.85 -9.35
N HIS A 83 -20.99 3.67 -9.21
CA HIS A 83 -19.59 3.50 -8.81
C HIS A 83 -18.62 3.37 -10.01
N GLY A 84 -19.10 3.59 -11.24
CA GLY A 84 -18.29 3.52 -12.46
C GLY A 84 -17.91 2.10 -12.86
N ILE A 85 -18.66 1.09 -12.42
CA ILE A 85 -18.47 -0.30 -12.81
C ILE A 85 -19.43 -0.62 -13.96
N SER A 86 -18.87 -0.72 -15.17
CA SER A 86 -19.65 -0.92 -16.41
C SER A 86 -20.32 -2.28 -16.52
N LYS A 87 -19.84 -3.29 -15.79
CA LYS A 87 -20.37 -4.65 -15.83
C LYS A 87 -20.23 -5.35 -14.48
N ASP A 88 -21.32 -5.99 -14.07
CA ASP A 88 -21.35 -6.91 -12.93
C ASP A 88 -20.34 -8.04 -13.14
N MET A 89 -19.39 -8.17 -12.21
CA MET A 89 -18.38 -9.21 -12.28
C MET A 89 -18.90 -10.50 -11.66
N ILE A 90 -18.70 -11.63 -12.35
CA ILE A 90 -18.96 -12.94 -11.75
C ILE A 90 -17.96 -13.21 -10.61
N TRP A 91 -18.36 -13.99 -9.62
CA TRP A 91 -17.51 -14.29 -8.45
C TRP A 91 -16.13 -14.84 -8.82
N ARG A 92 -16.04 -15.64 -9.89
CA ARG A 92 -14.77 -16.14 -10.41
C ARG A 92 -13.82 -15.01 -10.81
N ASP A 93 -14.31 -13.99 -11.50
CA ASP A 93 -13.47 -12.88 -11.98
C ASP A 93 -13.07 -11.95 -10.83
N ILE A 94 -13.96 -11.79 -9.85
CA ILE A 94 -13.67 -11.10 -8.59
C ILE A 94 -12.55 -11.83 -7.86
N ASP A 95 -12.69 -13.15 -7.69
CA ASP A 95 -11.69 -13.97 -7.02
C ASP A 95 -10.35 -13.92 -7.76
N ILE A 96 -10.31 -14.14 -9.07
CA ILE A 96 -9.08 -14.03 -9.86
C ILE A 96 -8.43 -12.65 -9.72
N ALA A 97 -9.19 -11.56 -9.74
CA ALA A 97 -8.62 -10.22 -9.56
C ALA A 97 -8.03 -10.00 -8.16
N ILE A 98 -8.66 -10.57 -7.13
CA ILE A 98 -8.25 -10.42 -5.73
C ILE A 98 -7.12 -11.39 -5.38
N THR A 99 -7.29 -12.69 -5.60
CA THR A 99 -6.38 -13.76 -5.18
C THR A 99 -5.35 -14.09 -6.26
N GLY A 100 -5.72 -13.94 -7.54
CA GLY A 100 -4.94 -14.39 -8.70
C GLY A 100 -5.41 -15.72 -9.25
N GLY A 101 -6.29 -16.44 -8.53
CA GLY A 101 -6.66 -17.80 -8.87
C GLY A 101 -5.42 -18.68 -9.08
N THR A 102 -5.29 -19.25 -10.29
CA THR A 102 -4.15 -20.08 -10.72
C THR A 102 -3.06 -19.31 -11.47
N GLU A 103 -3.18 -17.99 -11.61
CA GLU A 103 -2.22 -17.18 -12.36
C GLU A 103 -0.87 -17.07 -11.62
N LYS A 104 0.22 -17.38 -12.33
CA LYS A 104 1.59 -17.29 -11.79
C LYS A 104 1.95 -15.90 -11.25
N VAL A 105 1.34 -14.84 -11.79
CA VAL A 105 1.60 -13.46 -11.39
C VAL A 105 0.95 -13.06 -10.06
N GLY A 106 -0.01 -13.87 -9.58
CA GLY A 106 -0.84 -13.61 -8.40
C GLY A 106 -1.81 -12.44 -8.58
N GLY A 107 -2.82 -12.35 -7.70
CA GLY A 107 -3.79 -11.26 -7.70
C GLY A 107 -3.40 -10.10 -6.80
N GLY A 108 -4.35 -9.20 -6.54
CA GLY A 108 -4.13 -8.03 -5.69
C GLY A 108 -3.62 -8.38 -4.29
N THR A 109 -4.09 -9.48 -3.70
CA THR A 109 -3.61 -10.00 -2.40
C THR A 109 -2.12 -10.32 -2.44
N LYS A 110 -1.63 -10.99 -3.49
CA LYS A 110 -0.19 -11.27 -3.60
C LYS A 110 0.61 -9.98 -3.72
N LYS A 111 0.11 -9.00 -4.47
CA LYS A 111 0.77 -7.68 -4.57
C LYS A 111 0.76 -6.92 -3.25
N LEU A 112 -0.33 -6.97 -2.49
CA LEU A 112 -0.40 -6.38 -1.16
C LEU A 112 0.56 -7.07 -0.20
N ILE A 113 0.71 -8.40 -0.26
CA ILE A 113 1.71 -9.14 0.52
C ILE A 113 3.13 -8.65 0.17
N ASP A 114 3.43 -8.43 -1.11
CA ASP A 114 4.72 -7.88 -1.55
C ASP A 114 4.96 -6.45 -1.00
N ARG A 115 3.89 -5.66 -0.78
CA ARG A 115 3.98 -4.34 -0.10
C ARG A 115 4.18 -4.48 1.40
N LEU A 116 3.43 -5.34 2.06
CA LEU A 116 3.59 -5.64 3.49
C LEU A 116 4.98 -6.16 3.81
N HIS A 117 5.53 -7.01 2.93
CA HIS A 117 6.93 -7.46 3.01
C HIS A 117 7.89 -6.27 3.02
N ALA A 118 7.78 -5.36 2.05
CA ALA A 118 8.64 -4.18 1.99
C ALA A 118 8.45 -3.25 3.19
N TYR A 119 7.21 -3.09 3.69
CA TYR A 119 6.91 -2.36 4.91
C TYR A 119 7.64 -2.96 6.12
N HIS A 120 7.59 -4.28 6.33
CA HIS A 120 8.29 -4.91 7.45
C HIS A 120 9.81 -4.82 7.33
N VAL A 121 10.36 -4.94 6.12
CA VAL A 121 11.79 -4.69 5.88
C VAL A 121 12.16 -3.27 6.29
N PHE A 122 11.38 -2.28 5.85
CA PHE A 122 11.63 -0.89 6.16
C PHE A 122 11.51 -0.61 7.67
N ARG A 123 10.44 -1.07 8.33
CA ARG A 123 10.27 -0.91 9.79
C ARG A 123 11.36 -1.58 10.60
N ALA A 124 11.77 -2.78 10.21
CA ALA A 124 12.84 -3.48 10.89
C ALA A 124 14.19 -2.75 10.72
N TYR A 125 14.41 -2.13 9.56
CA TYR A 125 15.60 -1.33 9.32
C TYR A 125 15.57 -0.02 10.13
N ASP A 126 14.44 0.69 10.15
CA ASP A 126 14.25 1.88 10.99
C ASP A 126 14.54 1.58 12.45
N LYS A 127 13.96 0.50 13.00
CA LYS A 127 14.25 0.05 14.37
C LYS A 127 15.72 -0.30 14.58
N SER A 128 16.41 -0.84 13.56
CA SER A 128 17.83 -1.16 13.68
C SER A 128 18.72 0.08 13.71
N LEU A 129 18.31 1.15 13.02
CA LEU A 129 18.99 2.45 13.07
C LEU A 129 18.74 3.13 14.43
N GLU A 130 17.49 3.11 14.91
CA GLU A 130 17.12 3.66 16.22
C GLU A 130 17.86 2.99 17.39
N ASN A 131 18.03 1.66 17.33
CA ASN A 131 18.71 0.89 18.37
C ASN A 131 20.23 0.82 18.19
N GLU A 132 20.81 1.56 17.24
CA GLU A 132 22.26 1.52 16.90
C GLU A 132 22.80 0.10 16.68
N ALA A 133 21.94 -0.80 16.16
CA ALA A 133 22.26 -2.22 16.03
C ALA A 133 23.26 -2.54 14.91
N ASN A 134 23.72 -1.53 14.16
CA ASN A 134 24.68 -1.62 13.05
C ASN A 134 24.33 -2.68 11.99
N LEU A 135 23.04 -2.97 11.79
CA LEU A 135 22.59 -3.91 10.76
C LEU A 135 22.51 -3.21 9.41
N SER A 136 23.11 -3.80 8.38
CA SER A 136 22.93 -3.32 7.01
C SER A 136 21.50 -3.56 6.53
N PHE A 137 21.02 -2.73 5.60
CA PHE A 137 19.71 -2.95 4.97
C PHE A 137 19.61 -4.33 4.29
N GLY A 138 20.72 -4.83 3.73
CA GLY A 138 20.78 -6.17 3.13
C GLY A 138 20.52 -7.29 4.14
N THR A 139 21.11 -7.18 5.33
CA THR A 139 20.93 -8.14 6.42
C THR A 139 19.48 -8.16 6.92
N VAL A 140 18.88 -6.97 7.11
CA VAL A 140 17.46 -6.85 7.49
C VAL A 140 16.55 -7.41 6.41
N LEU A 141 16.81 -7.08 5.15
CA LEU A 141 16.06 -7.58 4.01
C LEU A 141 16.08 -9.11 4.00
N GLU A 142 17.24 -9.75 4.12
CA GLU A 142 17.33 -11.21 4.13
C GLU A 142 16.54 -11.82 5.31
N LYS A 143 16.73 -11.30 6.53
CA LYS A 143 16.08 -11.81 7.73
C LYS A 143 14.56 -11.77 7.63
N ILE A 144 14.00 -10.62 7.25
CA ILE A 144 12.55 -10.46 7.12
C ILE A 144 12.00 -11.28 5.95
N SER A 145 12.72 -11.34 4.83
CA SER A 145 12.24 -12.04 3.64
C SER A 145 12.05 -13.54 3.85
N ARG A 146 12.86 -14.17 4.72
CA ARG A 146 12.67 -15.59 5.08
C ARG A 146 11.28 -15.90 5.64
N ALA A 147 10.62 -14.93 6.30
CA ALA A 147 9.25 -15.09 6.80
C ALA A 147 8.18 -15.00 5.70
N TYR A 148 8.55 -14.48 4.52
CA TYR A 148 7.68 -14.30 3.35
C TYR A 148 7.94 -15.32 2.24
N GLU A 149 8.91 -16.21 2.42
CA GLU A 149 9.27 -17.25 1.46
C GLU A 149 8.22 -18.35 1.40
N SER A 150 7.80 -18.70 0.18
CA SER A 150 7.13 -19.98 -0.08
C SER A 150 8.15 -21.12 -0.11
N GLU A 151 7.70 -22.36 0.08
CA GLU A 151 8.58 -23.54 0.07
C GLU A 151 9.43 -23.66 -1.21
N TYR A 152 8.88 -23.27 -2.36
CA TYR A 152 9.59 -23.29 -3.65
C TYR A 152 10.71 -22.24 -3.78
N LEU A 153 10.69 -21.15 -3.01
CA LEU A 153 11.76 -20.14 -3.02
C LEU A 153 12.94 -20.55 -2.13
N LYS A 154 12.75 -21.52 -1.21
CA LYS A 154 13.80 -22.00 -0.32
C LYS A 154 14.88 -22.81 -1.06
N SER A 155 14.58 -23.32 -2.26
CA SER A 155 15.49 -24.15 -3.07
C SER A 155 16.34 -23.37 -4.09
N SER A 156 16.16 -22.05 -4.22
CA SER A 156 17.03 -21.20 -5.05
C SER A 156 18.31 -20.77 -4.32
N ASP A 157 19.38 -20.47 -5.06
CA ASP A 157 20.62 -19.94 -4.49
C ASP A 157 20.38 -18.59 -3.76
N ILE A 158 21.21 -18.33 -2.75
CA ILE A 158 21.05 -17.18 -1.83
C ILE A 158 21.10 -15.84 -2.59
N GLU A 159 21.93 -15.72 -3.63
CA GLU A 159 22.13 -14.47 -4.35
C GLU A 159 20.93 -14.13 -5.24
N SER A 160 20.44 -15.09 -6.01
CA SER A 160 19.20 -14.98 -6.79
C SER A 160 18.02 -14.62 -5.90
N ARG A 161 17.95 -15.23 -4.71
CA ARG A 161 16.91 -14.99 -3.72
C ARG A 161 16.94 -13.56 -3.18
N ILE A 162 18.11 -13.08 -2.74
CA ILE A 162 18.29 -11.69 -2.28
C ILE A 162 17.97 -10.69 -3.40
N ASN A 163 18.39 -10.97 -4.64
CA ASN A 163 18.08 -10.12 -5.79
C ASN A 163 16.58 -10.03 -6.07
N SER A 164 15.85 -11.14 -5.91
CA SER A 164 14.39 -11.15 -5.97
C SER A 164 13.76 -10.24 -4.91
N PHE A 165 14.23 -10.31 -3.66
CA PHE A 165 13.73 -9.44 -2.58
C PHE A 165 14.07 -7.96 -2.79
N LYS A 166 15.27 -7.64 -3.28
CA LYS A 166 15.64 -6.28 -3.69
C LYS A 166 14.69 -5.75 -4.77
N ARG A 167 14.30 -6.61 -5.73
CA ARG A 167 13.33 -6.26 -6.78
C ARG A 167 11.95 -5.99 -6.19
N ILE A 168 11.47 -6.84 -5.29
CA ILE A 168 10.17 -6.65 -4.60
C ILE A 168 10.18 -5.32 -3.85
N PHE A 169 11.20 -5.07 -3.02
CA PHE A 169 11.33 -3.82 -2.28
C PHE A 169 11.32 -2.62 -3.22
N ARG A 170 12.13 -2.64 -4.30
CA ARG A 170 12.20 -1.58 -5.30
C ARG A 170 10.84 -1.25 -5.92
N GLN A 171 10.02 -2.27 -6.19
CA GLN A 171 8.67 -2.10 -6.73
C GLN A 171 7.68 -1.53 -5.71
N SER A 172 7.92 -1.75 -4.40
CA SER A 172 7.09 -1.26 -3.30
C SER A 172 7.41 0.18 -2.90
N ARG A 173 8.65 0.66 -3.09
CA ARG A 173 9.09 2.02 -2.68
C ARG A 173 8.13 3.15 -3.06
N PRO A 174 7.56 3.22 -4.28
CA PRO A 174 6.61 4.27 -4.67
C PRO A 174 5.44 4.49 -3.70
N VAL A 175 5.03 3.42 -3.01
CA VAL A 175 3.81 3.36 -2.17
C VAL A 175 4.12 2.86 -0.76
N LEU A 176 5.39 2.92 -0.34
CA LEU A 176 5.80 2.43 0.97
C LEU A 176 5.15 3.22 2.11
N HIS A 177 5.07 4.54 1.98
CA HIS A 177 4.36 5.43 2.91
C HIS A 177 2.85 5.15 2.96
N LEU A 178 2.23 4.83 1.81
CA LEU A 178 0.82 4.38 1.76
C LEU A 178 0.62 3.03 2.45
N THR A 179 1.56 2.11 2.25
CA THR A 179 1.51 0.79 2.90
C THR A 179 1.64 0.95 4.41
N TRP A 180 2.54 1.82 4.87
CA TRP A 180 2.69 2.12 6.29
C TRP A 180 1.41 2.69 6.87
N GLY A 181 0.86 3.78 6.30
CA GLY A 181 -0.37 4.39 6.82
C GLY A 181 -1.55 3.41 6.87
N MET A 182 -1.67 2.53 5.87
CA MET A 182 -2.65 1.44 5.87
C MET A 182 -2.47 0.49 7.05
N VAL A 183 -1.25 0.02 7.29
CA VAL A 183 -0.96 -0.91 8.38
C VAL A 183 -1.25 -0.29 9.73
N ASP A 184 -0.77 0.93 9.98
CA ASP A 184 -0.97 1.61 11.26
C ASP A 184 -2.46 1.84 11.55
N SER A 185 -3.25 2.28 10.56
CA SER A 185 -4.69 2.43 10.76
C SER A 185 -5.42 1.08 10.94
N PHE A 186 -4.96 0.02 10.27
CA PHE A 186 -5.52 -1.32 10.48
C PHE A 186 -5.22 -1.86 11.88
N ILE A 187 -4.06 -1.53 12.46
CA ILE A 187 -3.75 -1.83 13.86
C ILE A 187 -4.76 -1.12 14.76
N SER A 188 -4.99 0.18 14.55
CA SER A 188 -6.00 0.95 15.30
C SER A 188 -7.41 0.35 15.23
N LYS A 189 -7.74 -0.35 14.13
CA LYS A 189 -9.02 -1.06 13.93
C LYS A 189 -9.05 -2.49 14.46
N GLY A 190 -7.93 -3.04 14.94
CA GLY A 190 -7.80 -4.45 15.30
C GLY A 190 -7.85 -5.41 14.11
N TRP A 191 -7.57 -4.93 12.89
CA TRP A 191 -7.51 -5.73 11.67
C TRP A 191 -6.11 -6.21 11.34
N ALA A 192 -5.10 -5.63 12.00
CA ALA A 192 -3.74 -6.11 12.02
C ALA A 192 -3.25 -6.22 13.46
N ASN A 193 -2.33 -7.16 13.72
CA ASN A 193 -1.66 -7.25 15.02
C ASN A 193 -0.58 -6.18 15.17
N GLU A 194 0.02 -6.07 16.35
CA GLU A 194 1.12 -5.14 16.67
C GLU A 194 2.34 -5.24 15.73
N ASN A 195 2.50 -6.38 15.07
CA ASN A 195 3.57 -6.61 14.09
C ASN A 195 3.17 -6.23 12.66
N GLY A 196 1.97 -5.68 12.43
CA GLY A 196 1.48 -5.28 11.12
C GLY A 196 0.97 -6.43 10.24
N GLN A 197 0.76 -7.61 10.82
CA GLN A 197 0.21 -8.76 10.10
C GLN A 197 -1.31 -8.69 10.05
N LEU A 198 -1.89 -8.82 8.85
CA LEU A 198 -3.33 -8.78 8.65
C LEU A 198 -4.02 -9.99 9.30
N CYS A 199 -5.03 -9.75 10.13
CA CYS A 199 -5.82 -10.80 10.78
C CYS A 199 -6.95 -11.33 9.86
N TYR A 200 -7.49 -10.47 8.99
CA TYR A 200 -8.71 -10.76 8.22
C TYR A 200 -8.61 -10.42 6.71
N GLY A 201 -7.39 -10.24 6.20
CA GLY A 201 -7.14 -9.74 4.85
C GLY A 201 -7.65 -8.30 4.65
N VAL A 202 -7.90 -7.89 3.40
CA VAL A 202 -8.34 -6.52 3.05
C VAL A 202 -9.85 -6.34 2.91
N LYS A 203 -10.63 -7.41 3.07
CA LYS A 203 -12.08 -7.36 2.94
C LYS A 203 -12.74 -6.38 3.93
N PRO A 204 -12.38 -6.36 5.24
CA PRO A 204 -12.97 -5.42 6.19
C PRO A 204 -12.75 -3.95 5.78
N ALA A 205 -11.56 -3.63 5.26
CA ALA A 205 -11.18 -2.29 4.86
C ALA A 205 -12.01 -1.73 3.68
N ILE A 206 -12.58 -2.59 2.84
CA ILE A 206 -13.47 -2.13 1.77
C ILE A 206 -14.86 -1.84 2.34
N LEU A 207 -15.34 -2.71 3.25
CA LEU A 207 -16.68 -2.65 3.83
C LEU A 207 -16.85 -1.55 4.87
N ASP A 208 -15.76 -1.16 5.54
CA ASP A 208 -15.70 -0.03 6.45
C ASP A 208 -14.59 0.90 5.99
N PRO A 209 -14.88 2.06 5.34
CA PRO A 209 -13.87 2.98 4.85
C PRO A 209 -13.37 3.95 5.94
N SER A 210 -13.84 3.83 7.19
CA SER A 210 -13.50 4.79 8.26
C SER A 210 -12.03 4.80 8.69
N TRP A 211 -11.22 3.83 8.23
CA TRP A 211 -9.76 3.83 8.40
C TRP A 211 -9.04 4.78 7.43
N LEU A 212 -9.66 5.12 6.29
CA LEU A 212 -9.01 5.83 5.20
C LEU A 212 -8.45 7.21 5.60
N PRO A 213 -9.17 8.05 6.38
CA PRO A 213 -8.63 9.33 6.82
C PRO A 213 -7.36 9.19 7.67
N GLU A 214 -7.37 8.29 8.65
CA GLU A 214 -6.20 8.03 9.51
C GLU A 214 -5.04 7.49 8.67
N ALA A 215 -5.29 6.56 7.75
CA ALA A 215 -4.24 6.05 6.87
C ALA A 215 -3.61 7.14 6.01
N LEU A 216 -4.40 8.05 5.44
CA LEU A 216 -3.89 9.15 4.62
C LEU A 216 -3.08 10.15 5.46
N GLU A 217 -3.53 10.48 6.67
CA GLU A 217 -2.78 11.33 7.60
C GLU A 217 -1.43 10.71 7.96
N LYS A 218 -1.43 9.42 8.35
CA LYS A 218 -0.21 8.66 8.66
C LYS A 218 0.72 8.58 7.45
N SER A 219 0.17 8.32 6.26
CA SER A 219 0.94 8.27 5.03
C SER A 219 1.59 9.60 4.68
N LYS A 220 0.86 10.72 4.83
CA LYS A 220 1.41 12.07 4.65
C LYS A 220 2.55 12.33 5.63
N MET A 221 2.38 11.91 6.89
CA MET A 221 3.40 12.08 7.93
C MET A 221 4.67 11.30 7.60
N ILE A 222 4.54 10.01 7.26
CA ILE A 222 5.68 9.15 6.90
C ILE A 222 6.40 9.69 5.66
N LEU A 223 5.66 10.08 4.62
CA LEU A 223 6.25 10.67 3.43
C LEU A 223 6.99 11.97 3.74
N GLY A 224 6.40 12.84 4.57
CA GLY A 224 7.02 14.09 5.02
C GLY A 224 8.35 13.87 5.74
N LEU A 225 8.39 12.92 6.68
CA LEU A 225 9.62 12.56 7.38
C LEU A 225 10.70 12.02 6.42
N GLN A 226 10.32 11.16 5.47
CA GLN A 226 11.25 10.65 4.44
C GLN A 226 11.79 11.77 3.54
N LEU A 227 10.96 12.76 3.19
CA LEU A 227 11.38 13.90 2.39
C LEU A 227 12.34 14.82 3.14
N VAL A 228 12.05 15.12 4.41
CA VAL A 228 12.93 15.92 5.29
C VAL A 228 14.28 15.23 5.45
N GLU A 229 14.29 13.93 5.73
CA GLU A 229 15.52 13.15 5.86
C GLU A 229 16.33 13.17 4.55
N ASN A 230 15.68 12.96 3.41
CA ASN A 230 16.34 13.05 2.10
C ASN A 230 16.92 14.44 1.82
N PHE A 231 16.24 15.51 2.23
CA PHE A 231 16.75 16.88 2.11
C PHE A 231 17.99 17.10 2.99
N GLN A 232 17.96 16.62 4.23
CA GLN A 232 19.10 16.68 5.15
C GLN A 232 20.30 15.89 4.61
N GLY A 233 20.07 14.66 4.11
CA GLY A 233 21.13 13.83 3.53
C GLY A 233 21.82 14.51 2.34
N LYS A 234 21.04 15.12 1.44
CA LYS A 234 21.59 15.89 0.31
C LYS A 234 22.39 17.11 0.75
N SER A 235 21.88 17.87 1.72
CA SER A 235 22.53 19.09 2.22
C SER A 235 23.88 18.79 2.88
N HIS A 236 23.98 17.67 3.59
CA HIS A 236 25.20 17.24 4.27
C HIS A 236 26.08 16.29 3.43
N LYS A 237 25.72 16.03 2.17
CA LYS A 237 26.37 15.04 1.28
C LYS A 237 26.56 13.67 1.97
N LYS A 238 25.61 13.28 2.81
CA LYS A 238 25.64 12.04 3.60
C LYS A 238 24.48 11.13 3.19
N ASN A 239 24.77 9.85 2.98
CA ASN A 239 23.72 8.83 2.86
C ASN A 239 23.25 8.47 4.27
N LEU A 240 22.00 8.84 4.60
CA LEU A 240 21.39 8.51 5.89
C LEU A 240 20.80 7.10 5.91
N ARG A 241 20.51 6.53 4.73
CA ARG A 241 19.95 5.19 4.56
C ARG A 241 20.65 4.47 3.42
N ASP A 242 20.81 3.15 3.56
CA ASP A 242 21.43 2.30 2.54
C ASP A 242 20.54 2.05 1.31
N HIS A 243 19.25 2.39 1.39
CA HIS A 243 18.31 2.21 0.29
C HIS A 243 17.96 3.55 -0.37
N LYS A 244 17.83 3.55 -1.70
CA LYS A 244 17.46 4.74 -2.47
C LYS A 244 16.01 5.16 -2.16
N PHE A 245 15.84 6.44 -1.88
CA PHE A 245 14.57 7.18 -1.91
C PHE A 245 14.57 8.19 -3.07
N ASP A 246 13.45 8.31 -3.78
CA ASP A 246 13.31 9.24 -4.91
C ASP A 246 11.88 9.77 -4.99
N ALA A 247 11.71 11.06 -4.75
CA ALA A 247 10.41 11.71 -4.77
C ALA A 247 9.71 11.57 -6.14
N LYS A 248 10.47 11.48 -7.24
CA LYS A 248 9.92 11.30 -8.59
C LYS A 248 9.33 9.92 -8.84
N GLU A 249 9.54 8.97 -7.93
CA GLU A 249 8.91 7.64 -7.97
C GLU A 249 7.62 7.58 -7.14
N ILE A 250 7.34 8.59 -6.31
CA ILE A 250 6.28 8.55 -5.28
C ILE A 250 4.89 8.73 -5.87
N ILE A 251 3.96 7.93 -5.37
CA ILE A 251 2.52 8.06 -5.62
C ILE A 251 1.90 8.63 -4.36
N ASP A 252 1.44 9.86 -4.46
CA ASP A 252 0.76 10.57 -3.39
C ASP A 252 -0.76 10.46 -3.54
N ILE A 253 -1.45 10.25 -2.43
CA ILE A 253 -2.90 10.18 -2.34
C ILE A 253 -3.31 11.10 -1.19
N ASP A 254 -4.34 11.92 -1.42
CA ASP A 254 -4.95 12.73 -0.36
C ASP A 254 -6.49 12.61 -0.38
N LEU A 255 -7.13 13.06 0.68
CA LEU A 255 -8.59 13.13 0.74
C LEU A 255 -9.12 14.26 -0.13
N LEU A 256 -10.19 13.97 -0.88
CA LEU A 256 -11.02 14.99 -1.49
C LEU A 256 -11.81 15.68 -0.37
N CYS A 257 -11.27 16.80 0.14
CA CYS A 257 -12.01 17.68 1.03
C CYS A 257 -13.25 18.22 0.31
N LYS A 258 -14.42 18.08 0.93
CA LYS A 258 -15.63 18.80 0.54
C LYS A 258 -15.73 20.09 1.34
#